data_AF-A0A955C8H9-F1
#
_entry.id   AF-A0A955C8H9-F1
#
_cell.length_a   1.000
_cell.length_b   1.000
_cell.length_c   1.000
_cell.angle_alpha   90.00
_cell.angle_beta   90.00
_cell.angle_gamma   90.00
#
_symmetry.space_group_name_H-M   'P 1'
#
loop_
_entity.id
_entity.type
_entity.pdbx_description
1 polymer ?
#
loop_
_entity_poly.entity_id
_entity_poly.type
_entity_poly.pdbx_seq_one_letter_code
_entity_poly.pdbx_strand_id
1 'polypeptide(L)'
;MADVLDQNEVDALLAAVDTGSAEVSDTSHRAAFSRKSNNTPQKESRTYDFKRPERVSKDQMRSLESLHDSFSRNLGASLSSFLRTIVEVRVSTIEQLTYSEFIHSLPNPTNFNLLSCEPLEGQMCLEISPLII
;
A
#
# COMPACT_ATOMS: atom_id res chain seq x y z
N MET A 1 -46.49 20.38 -13.56
CA MET A 1 -47.12 21.71 -13.60
C MET A 1 -45.97 22.66 -13.89
N ALA A 2 -45.93 23.27 -15.08
CA ALA A 2 -44.80 24.09 -15.51
C ALA A 2 -44.75 25.36 -14.64
N ASP A 3 -43.58 25.70 -14.12
CA ASP A 3 -43.35 26.97 -13.41
C ASP A 3 -43.67 28.10 -14.38
N VAL A 4 -44.76 28.81 -14.11
CA VAL A 4 -45.19 29.96 -14.90
C VAL A 4 -44.40 31.15 -14.34
N LEU A 5 -43.41 31.62 -15.09
CA LEU A 5 -42.62 32.79 -14.72
C LEU A 5 -43.52 34.01 -14.60
N ASP A 6 -43.20 34.86 -13.63
CA ASP A 6 -43.88 36.14 -13.43
C ASP A 6 -43.48 37.12 -14.54
N GLN A 7 -44.37 38.06 -14.88
CA GLN A 7 -44.20 38.99 -15.99
C GLN A 7 -42.93 39.85 -15.83
N ASN A 8 -42.51 40.12 -14.60
CA ASN A 8 -41.26 40.82 -14.29
C ASN A 8 -40.00 40.03 -14.69
N GLU A 9 -40.04 38.69 -14.60
CA GLU A 9 -38.92 37.83 -14.99
C GLU A 9 -38.82 37.70 -16.51
N VAL A 10 -39.96 37.71 -17.20
CA VAL A 10 -40.02 37.74 -18.67
C VAL A 10 -39.42 39.02 -19.21
N ASP A 11 -39.77 40.17 -18.62
CA ASP A 11 -39.24 41.48 -19.05
C ASP A 11 -37.73 41.60 -18.78
N ALA A 12 -37.23 41.04 -17.68
CA ALA A 12 -35.80 40.98 -17.36
C ALA A 12 -35.01 40.13 -18.37
N LEU A 13 -35.56 38.99 -18.79
CA LEU A 13 -34.94 38.13 -19.81
C LEU A 13 -34.95 38.78 -21.20
N LEU A 14 -36.03 39.48 -21.55
CA LEU A 14 -36.14 40.22 -22.81
C LEU A 14 -35.12 41.36 -22.90
N ALA A 15 -34.94 42.10 -21.80
CA ALA A 15 -33.94 43.17 -21.72
C ALA A 15 -32.49 42.64 -21.78
N ALA A 16 -32.23 41.46 -21.20
CA ALA A 16 -30.92 40.80 -21.26
C ALA A 16 -30.56 40.29 -22.66
N VAL A 17 -31.56 39.90 -23.46
CA VAL A 17 -31.38 39.50 -24.86
C VAL A 17 -31.15 40.71 -25.78
N ASP A 18 -31.88 41.80 -25.58
CA ASP A 18 -31.79 43.00 -26.43
C ASP A 18 -30.49 43.80 -26.22
N THR A 19 -29.89 43.69 -25.03
CA THR A 19 -28.60 44.31 -24.71
C THR A 19 -27.38 43.48 -25.14
N GLY A 20 -27.59 42.30 -25.74
CA GLY A 20 -26.52 41.44 -26.27
C GLY A 20 -25.46 41.01 -25.24
N SER A 21 -25.72 41.24 -23.95
CA SER A 21 -24.78 41.06 -22.85
C SER A 21 -25.12 39.79 -22.08
N ALA A 22 -25.10 38.66 -22.78
CA ALA A 22 -25.06 37.36 -22.14
C ALA A 22 -23.65 37.12 -21.59
N GLU A 23 -23.25 37.87 -20.57
CA GLU A 23 -22.25 37.36 -19.64
C GLU A 23 -22.93 36.27 -18.84
N VAL A 24 -22.69 35.02 -19.27
CA VAL A 24 -23.00 33.82 -18.51
C VAL A 24 -22.18 33.89 -17.23
N SER A 25 -22.75 34.52 -16.21
CA SER A 25 -22.24 34.52 -14.85
C SER A 25 -22.35 33.10 -14.31
N ASP A 26 -21.33 32.30 -14.61
CA ASP A 26 -21.10 30.93 -14.14
C ASP A 26 -20.68 30.95 -12.64
N THR A 27 -21.48 31.65 -11.80
CA THR A 27 -21.14 32.04 -10.43
C THR A 27 -21.93 31.30 -9.34
N SER A 28 -22.53 30.14 -9.63
CA SER A 28 -23.29 29.41 -8.59
C SER A 28 -23.04 27.91 -8.47
N HIS A 29 -22.07 27.32 -9.17
CA HIS A 29 -21.77 25.87 -9.02
C HIS A 29 -20.31 25.48 -8.71
N ARG A 30 -19.36 26.43 -8.58
CA ARG A 30 -17.95 26.10 -8.23
C ARG A 30 -17.54 26.45 -6.79
N ALA A 31 -18.45 26.94 -5.96
CA ALA A 31 -18.14 27.42 -4.61
C ALA A 31 -18.40 26.42 -3.45
N ALA A 32 -18.80 25.17 -3.74
CA ALA A 32 -19.09 24.19 -2.68
C ALA A 32 -17.85 23.55 -2.02
N PHE A 33 -16.63 23.76 -2.55
CA PHE A 33 -15.41 23.10 -2.06
C PHE A 33 -14.37 24.02 -1.41
N SER A 34 -14.60 25.34 -1.34
CA SER A 34 -13.68 26.24 -0.64
C SER A 34 -14.17 26.56 0.77
N ARG A 35 -14.20 25.56 1.66
CA ARG A 35 -14.17 25.86 3.09
C ARG A 35 -12.75 26.27 3.46
N LYS A 36 -12.51 27.58 3.54
CA LYS A 36 -11.48 28.16 4.39
C LYS A 36 -11.77 27.73 5.84
N SER A 37 -11.26 26.59 6.25
CA SER A 37 -11.16 26.22 7.66
C SER A 37 -9.76 26.56 8.13
N ASN A 38 -9.65 27.75 8.73
CA ASN A 38 -8.55 28.05 9.61
C ASN A 38 -8.56 27.01 10.75
N ASN A 39 -7.40 26.40 11.00
CA ASN A 39 -7.08 25.63 12.21
C ASN A 39 -7.65 24.19 12.32
N THR A 40 -7.37 23.34 11.34
CA THR A 40 -7.36 21.88 11.55
C THR A 40 -5.92 21.38 11.38
N PRO A 41 -5.40 20.50 12.27
CA PRO A 41 -4.06 19.95 12.12
C PRO A 41 -3.98 19.33 10.74
N GLN A 42 -2.94 19.65 9.97
CA GLN A 42 -2.67 19.06 8.66
C GLN A 42 -2.91 17.55 8.80
N LYS A 43 -4.02 17.08 8.22
CA LYS A 43 -4.33 15.67 8.19
C LYS A 43 -3.28 15.11 7.24
N GLU A 44 -2.22 14.53 7.78
CA GLU A 44 -1.18 13.83 7.01
C GLU A 44 -1.89 12.78 6.14
N SER A 45 -2.17 13.12 4.89
CA SER A 45 -2.70 12.19 3.92
C SER A 45 -1.53 11.29 3.53
N ARG A 46 -1.49 10.08 4.09
CA ARG A 46 -0.52 9.07 3.68
C ARG A 46 -0.91 8.58 2.29
N THR A 47 0.03 8.66 1.36
CA THR A 47 -0.10 8.05 0.04
C THR A 47 -0.28 6.54 0.22
N TYR A 48 -1.45 6.02 -0.11
CA TYR A 48 -1.74 4.60 -0.04
C TYR A 48 -1.64 3.99 -1.45
N ASP A 49 -0.73 3.05 -1.63
CA ASP A 49 -0.62 2.32 -2.90
C ASP A 49 -1.67 1.20 -2.95
N PHE A 50 -2.78 1.46 -3.64
CA PHE A 50 -3.85 0.47 -3.83
C PHE A 50 -3.40 -0.79 -4.59
N LYS A 51 -2.26 -0.76 -5.30
CA LYS A 51 -1.69 -1.94 -5.96
C LYS A 51 -0.92 -2.83 -4.97
N ARG A 52 -0.47 -2.27 -3.84
CA ARG A 52 0.25 -2.96 -2.77
C ARG A 52 -0.47 -2.73 -1.43
N PRO A 53 -1.66 -3.33 -1.22
CA PRO A 53 -2.26 -3.27 0.10
C PRO A 53 -1.29 -3.91 1.11
N GLU A 54 -0.87 -3.16 2.13
CA GLU A 54 -0.15 -3.70 3.30
C GLU A 54 -1.05 -4.71 4.00
N ARG A 55 -1.02 -5.97 3.53
CA ARG A 55 -1.85 -7.07 4.05
C ARG A 55 -1.41 -7.52 5.45
N VAL A 56 -0.16 -7.25 5.81
CA VAL A 56 0.43 -7.64 7.09
C VAL A 56 0.62 -6.40 7.94
N SER A 57 0.12 -6.43 9.18
CA SER A 57 0.26 -5.28 10.07
C SER A 57 1.70 -5.12 10.56
N LYS A 58 2.08 -3.91 10.99
CA LYS A 58 3.42 -3.67 11.56
C LYS A 58 3.70 -4.54 12.78
N ASP A 59 2.69 -4.81 13.60
CA ASP A 59 2.83 -5.67 14.79
C ASP A 59 3.05 -7.15 14.39
N GLN A 60 2.39 -7.61 13.33
CA GLN A 60 2.65 -8.94 12.77
C GLN A 60 4.06 -9.04 12.18
N MET A 61 4.55 -8.00 11.51
CA MET A 61 5.94 -7.97 11.01
C MET A 61 6.97 -8.07 12.14
N ARG A 62 6.77 -7.32 13.24
CA ARG A 62 7.62 -7.44 14.44
C ARG A 62 7.55 -8.83 15.08
N SER A 63 6.37 -9.45 15.05
CA SER A 63 6.19 -10.80 15.57
C SER A 63 6.96 -11.83 14.72
N LEU A 64 6.95 -11.68 13.40
CA LEU A 64 7.76 -12.49 12.48
C LEU A 64 9.25 -12.29 12.71
N GLU A 65 9.69 -11.06 12.99
CA GLU A 65 11.08 -10.74 13.35
C GLU A 65 11.54 -11.50 14.59
N SER A 66 10.79 -11.42 15.68
CA SER A 66 11.11 -12.16 16.89
C SER A 66 11.12 -13.68 16.69
N LEU A 67 10.22 -14.20 15.85
CA LEU A 67 10.18 -15.62 15.50
C LEU A 67 11.43 -16.03 14.70
N HIS A 68 11.80 -15.27 13.67
CA HIS A 68 12.96 -15.55 12.85
C HIS A 68 14.28 -15.41 13.61
N ASP A 69 14.38 -14.47 14.56
CA ASP A 69 15.55 -14.35 15.44
C ASP A 69 15.74 -15.59 16.32
N SER A 70 14.64 -16.14 16.83
CA SER A 70 14.68 -17.37 17.63
C SER A 70 15.04 -18.57 16.75
N PHE A 71 14.49 -18.63 15.55
CA PHE A 71 14.79 -19.65 14.56
C PHE A 71 16.27 -19.62 14.13
N SER A 72 16.83 -18.44 13.85
CA SER A 72 18.22 -18.30 13.38
C SER A 72 19.22 -18.81 14.41
N ARG A 73 19.00 -18.53 15.70
CA ARG A 73 19.83 -19.04 16.80
C ARG A 73 19.81 -20.57 16.87
N ASN A 74 18.62 -21.18 16.79
CA ASN A 74 18.47 -22.63 16.82
C ASN A 74 19.06 -23.29 15.57
N LEU A 75 18.85 -22.70 14.38
CA LEU A 75 19.40 -23.18 13.13
C LEU A 75 20.93 -23.12 13.13
N GLY A 76 21.51 -22.00 13.56
CA GLY A 76 22.96 -21.83 13.66
C GLY A 76 23.60 -22.84 14.62
N ALA A 77 22.98 -23.07 15.79
CA ALA A 77 23.45 -24.09 16.74
C ALA A 77 23.36 -25.51 16.15
N SER A 78 22.26 -25.84 15.47
CA SER A 78 22.06 -27.15 14.84
C SER A 78 23.06 -27.39 13.70
N LEU A 79 23.23 -26.42 12.80
CA LEU A 79 24.19 -26.48 11.70
C LEU A 79 25.63 -26.56 12.21
N SER A 80 25.96 -25.79 13.26
CA SER A 80 27.30 -25.83 13.85
C SER A 80 27.63 -27.22 14.40
N SER A 81 26.66 -27.85 15.08
CA SER A 81 26.78 -29.22 15.58
C SER A 81 26.94 -30.24 14.45
N PHE A 82 26.12 -30.11 13.39
CA PHE A 82 26.11 -31.02 12.25
C PHE A 82 27.40 -30.94 11.42
N LEU A 83 27.86 -29.72 11.11
CA LEU A 83 29.04 -29.47 10.28
C LEU A 83 30.36 -29.48 11.06
N ARG A 84 30.30 -29.53 12.40
CA ARG A 84 31.46 -29.44 13.30
C ARG A 84 32.31 -28.19 13.06
N THR A 85 31.66 -27.10 12.68
CA THR A 85 32.27 -25.80 12.36
C THR A 85 31.39 -24.71 12.96
N ILE A 86 31.95 -23.55 13.32
CA ILE A 86 31.16 -22.43 13.85
C ILE A 86 30.35 -21.82 12.71
N VAL A 87 29.02 -21.91 12.79
CA VAL A 87 28.07 -21.31 11.85
C VAL A 87 27.27 -20.23 12.56
N GLU A 88 27.36 -19.00 12.05
CA GLU A 88 26.60 -17.87 12.55
C GLU A 88 25.44 -17.56 11.60
N VAL A 89 24.21 -17.48 12.15
CA VAL A 89 23.01 -17.16 11.38
C VAL A 89 22.30 -15.97 12.05
N ARG A 90 22.07 -14.91 11.27
CA ARG A 90 21.40 -13.69 11.72
C ARG A 90 20.29 -13.31 10.74
N VAL A 91 19.20 -12.74 11.27
CA VAL A 91 18.15 -12.15 10.44
C VAL A 91 18.69 -10.83 9.86
N SER A 92 18.64 -10.69 8.53
CA SER A 92 19.11 -9.45 7.88
C SER A 92 17.97 -8.43 7.76
N THR A 93 16.89 -8.81 7.09
CA THR A 93 15.72 -7.95 6.88
C THR A 93 14.47 -8.81 6.80
N ILE A 94 13.32 -8.20 7.10
CA ILE A 94 12.00 -8.81 6.89
C ILE A 94 11.15 -7.82 6.12
N GLU A 95 10.74 -8.24 4.94
CA GLU A 95 10.06 -7.39 3.97
C GLU A 95 8.85 -8.13 3.39
N GLN A 96 7.81 -7.35 3.06
CA GLN A 96 6.66 -7.86 2.35
C GLN A 96 6.86 -7.62 0.85
N LEU A 97 6.92 -8.72 0.08
CA LEU A 97 7.09 -8.68 -1.38
C LEU A 97 5.97 -9.46 -2.07
N THR A 98 5.69 -9.11 -3.33
CA THR A 98 4.86 -9.96 -4.17
C THR A 98 5.64 -11.20 -4.59
N TYR A 99 4.94 -12.32 -4.85
CA TYR A 99 5.60 -13.56 -5.28
C TYR A 99 6.43 -13.37 -6.56
N SER A 100 5.93 -12.58 -7.52
CA SER A 100 6.67 -12.28 -8.75
C SER A 100 7.99 -11.55 -8.44
N GLU A 101 7.97 -10.53 -7.58
CA GLU A 101 9.19 -9.81 -7.19
C GLU A 101 10.20 -10.73 -6.52
N PHE A 102 9.74 -11.60 -5.63
CA PHE A 102 10.59 -12.59 -4.96
C PHE A 102 11.26 -13.54 -5.96
N ILE A 103 10.52 -14.12 -6.91
CA ILE A 103 11.11 -15.04 -7.89
C ILE A 103 12.10 -14.32 -8.82
N HIS A 104 11.82 -13.08 -9.21
CA HIS A 104 12.73 -12.29 -10.05
C HIS A 104 13.98 -11.81 -9.29
N SER A 105 13.97 -11.78 -7.96
CA SER A 105 15.13 -11.40 -7.15
C SER A 105 16.12 -12.54 -6.93
N LEU A 106 15.75 -13.79 -7.26
CA LEU A 106 16.59 -14.96 -7.01
C LEU A 106 17.71 -15.10 -8.06
N PRO A 107 18.91 -15.55 -7.66
CA PRO A 107 19.96 -15.87 -8.60
C PRO A 107 19.60 -17.11 -9.44
N ASN A 108 20.14 -17.19 -10.65
CA ASN A 108 19.97 -18.35 -11.53
C ASN A 108 21.36 -18.89 -11.93
N PRO A 109 21.73 -20.12 -11.52
CA PRO A 109 20.94 -21.09 -10.76
C PRO A 109 20.84 -20.77 -9.26
N THR A 110 19.80 -21.27 -8.59
CA THR A 110 19.70 -21.27 -7.12
C THR A 110 19.12 -22.59 -6.57
N ASN A 111 19.36 -22.88 -5.30
CA ASN A 111 18.73 -23.98 -4.59
C ASN A 111 17.39 -23.51 -3.99
N PHE A 112 16.30 -23.81 -4.70
CA PHE A 112 14.94 -23.46 -4.32
C PHE A 112 14.17 -24.67 -3.81
N ASN A 113 13.74 -24.63 -2.55
CA ASN A 113 13.02 -25.72 -1.89
C ASN A 113 11.63 -25.27 -1.48
N LEU A 114 10.69 -26.21 -1.55
CA LEU A 114 9.34 -26.01 -1.08
C LEU A 114 9.08 -26.92 0.13
N LEU A 115 8.64 -26.31 1.22
CA LEU A 115 8.46 -26.92 2.53
C LEU A 115 6.98 -26.89 2.91
N SER A 116 6.50 -27.98 3.48
CA SER A 116 5.19 -28.04 4.14
C SER A 116 5.40 -27.96 5.65
N CYS A 117 4.71 -27.05 6.32
CA CYS A 117 4.84 -26.85 7.76
C CYS A 117 3.52 -27.13 8.48
N GLU A 118 3.26 -28.38 8.86
CA GLU A 118 2.09 -28.70 9.69
C GLU A 118 2.24 -28.09 11.11
N PRO A 119 1.17 -27.54 11.72
CA PRO A 119 -0.23 -27.51 11.29
C PRO A 119 -0.60 -26.28 10.43
N LEU A 120 0.36 -25.48 9.99
CA LEU A 120 0.09 -24.31 9.16
C LEU A 120 -0.36 -24.76 7.77
N GLU A 121 -1.45 -24.15 7.30
CA GLU A 121 -1.94 -24.39 5.95
C GLU A 121 -1.04 -23.69 4.93
N GLY A 122 -0.68 -24.40 3.86
CA GLY A 122 0.07 -23.86 2.74
C GLY A 122 1.50 -24.40 2.64
N GLN A 123 2.30 -23.71 1.82
CA GLN A 123 3.67 -24.08 1.49
C GLN A 123 4.60 -22.90 1.75
N MET A 124 5.75 -23.18 2.37
CA MET A 124 6.83 -22.22 2.57
C MET A 124 7.90 -22.43 1.50
N CYS A 125 8.43 -21.35 0.95
CA CYS A 125 9.57 -21.42 0.04
C CYS A 125 10.85 -21.11 0.83
N LEU A 126 11.86 -21.96 0.68
CA LEU A 126 13.19 -21.76 1.23
C LEU A 126 14.19 -21.74 0.07
N GLU A 127 14.82 -20.59 -0.12
CA GLU A 127 15.93 -20.44 -1.04
C GLU A 127 17.25 -20.39 -0.26
N ILE A 128 18.28 -21.04 -0.81
CA ILE A 128 19.65 -20.96 -0.31
C ILE A 128 20.54 -20.61 -1.48
N SER A 129 21.18 -19.44 -1.40
CA SER A 129 22.17 -19.02 -2.39
C SER A 129 23.31 -20.04 -2.49
N PRO A 130 23.70 -20.44 -3.72
CA PRO A 130 24.84 -21.36 -3.93
C PRO A 130 26.18 -20.80 -3.45
N LEU A 131 26.27 -19.50 -3.20
CA LEU A 131 27.50 -18.80 -2.81
C LEU A 131 27.72 -18.78 -1.29
N ILE A 132 26.90 -19.48 -0.50
CA ILE A 132 27.10 -19.54 0.94
C ILE A 132 28.39 -20.33 1.24
N ILE A 133 29.37 -19.67 1.86
CA ILE A 133 30.68 -20.21 2.27
C ILE A 133 30.76 -20.18 3.78
#